data_AF-A0A9P5PKU7-F1
#
_entry.id   AF-A0A9P5PKU7-F1
#
_cell.length_a   1.000
_cell.length_b   1.000
_cell.length_c   1.000
_cell.angle_alpha   90.00
_cell.angle_beta   90.00
_cell.angle_gamma   90.00
#
_symmetry.space_group_name_H-M   'P 1'
#
loop_
_entity.id
_entity.type
_entity.pdbx_description
1 polymer ?
#
loop_
_entity_poly.entity_id
_entity_poly.type
_entity_poly.pdbx_seq_one_letter_code
_entity_poly.pdbx_strand_id
1 'polypeptide(L)'
;LRLMKQCETFVHSRKMVADKSDFFCVNPHPQAAEYLAAWIMNTCDEINLDGTPKDPSVERASYTHAQKMRAAATFGFGRMHNLGMLAWHRSEITGSMLGNPSVSETLSSYMLSLRRRKVSNSGVSSSHFNVIFHIDHCLDIKPFVLYEMPPELAHLCAVRAYSRWVHFGGVQEGYLFRKIRVNDRIAED
;
A
#
# COMPACT_ATOMS: atom_id res chain seq x y z
N LEU A 1 -20.63 12.97 4.56
CA LEU A 1 -21.68 12.08 5.12
C LEU A 1 -22.10 10.94 4.19
N ARG A 2 -22.42 11.15 2.89
CA ARG A 2 -22.86 10.07 1.98
C ARG A 2 -21.96 8.82 1.96
N LEU A 3 -20.65 9.01 1.78
CA LEU A 3 -19.68 7.89 1.75
C LEU A 3 -19.60 7.15 3.10
N MET A 4 -19.74 7.86 4.21
CA MET A 4 -19.76 7.22 5.53
C MET A 4 -20.99 6.33 5.72
N LYS A 5 -22.17 6.82 5.30
CA LYS A 5 -23.39 6.02 5.32
C LYS A 5 -23.29 4.77 4.43
N GLN A 6 -22.58 4.86 3.30
CA GLN A 6 -22.28 3.71 2.46
C GLN A 6 -21.35 2.71 3.18
N CYS A 7 -20.35 3.18 3.91
CA CYS A 7 -19.48 2.34 4.73
C CYS A 7 -20.28 1.62 5.83
N GLU A 8 -21.12 2.33 6.57
CA GLU A 8 -22.00 1.75 7.60
C GLU A 8 -22.92 0.68 7.02
N THR A 9 -23.58 1.00 5.91
CA THR A 9 -24.46 0.05 5.21
C THR A 9 -23.68 -1.20 4.82
N PHE A 10 -22.45 -1.05 4.31
CA PHE A 10 -21.59 -2.16 3.93
C PHE A 10 -21.24 -3.06 5.14
N VAL A 11 -20.75 -2.49 6.24
CA VAL A 11 -20.31 -3.29 7.39
C VAL A 11 -21.47 -4.00 8.09
N HIS A 12 -22.65 -3.38 8.15
CA HIS A 12 -23.86 -4.01 8.69
C HIS A 12 -24.41 -5.10 7.77
N SER A 13 -24.48 -4.84 6.45
CA SER A 13 -24.98 -5.84 5.49
C SER A 13 -24.16 -7.14 5.50
N ARG A 14 -22.88 -7.05 5.86
CA ARG A 14 -21.95 -8.19 5.95
C ARG A 14 -21.76 -8.72 7.37
N LYS A 15 -22.53 -8.24 8.35
CA LYS A 15 -22.45 -8.65 9.76
C LYS A 15 -21.05 -8.52 10.37
N MET A 16 -20.27 -7.53 9.92
CA MET A 16 -18.92 -7.25 10.44
C MET A 16 -18.97 -6.50 11.79
N VAL A 17 -20.08 -5.81 12.04
CA VAL A 17 -20.36 -5.05 13.25
C VAL A 17 -21.72 -5.52 13.77
N ALA A 18 -21.91 -5.50 15.10
CA ALA A 18 -23.16 -5.91 15.72
C ALA A 18 -24.37 -5.13 15.17
N ASP A 19 -25.52 -5.78 15.12
CA ASP A 19 -26.74 -5.13 14.65
C ASP A 19 -27.08 -3.93 15.54
N LYS A 20 -27.31 -2.78 14.91
CA LYS A 20 -27.62 -1.47 15.53
C LYS A 20 -26.47 -0.74 16.22
N SER A 21 -25.22 -1.21 16.17
CA SER A 21 -24.10 -0.42 16.70
C SER A 21 -23.45 0.47 15.65
N ASP A 22 -23.16 1.71 16.00
CA ASP A 22 -22.54 2.65 15.07
C ASP A 22 -21.08 2.24 14.77
N PHE A 23 -20.75 2.10 13.49
CA PHE A 23 -19.38 1.79 13.07
C PHE A 23 -18.43 2.97 13.33
N PHE A 24 -18.89 4.19 13.05
CA PHE A 24 -18.17 5.40 13.43
C PHE A 24 -18.55 5.74 14.87
N CYS A 25 -17.63 5.51 15.80
CA CYS A 25 -17.85 5.76 17.22
C CYS A 25 -16.53 6.07 17.93
N VAL A 26 -16.61 6.49 19.19
CA VAL A 26 -15.44 6.86 20.02
C VAL A 26 -14.59 5.64 20.40
N ASN A 27 -15.19 4.45 20.40
CA ASN A 27 -14.50 3.18 20.66
C ASN A 27 -14.67 2.26 19.45
N PRO A 28 -13.93 2.49 18.34
CA PRO A 28 -14.10 1.72 17.13
C PRO A 28 -13.84 0.24 17.36
N HIS A 29 -14.49 -0.61 16.55
CA HIS A 29 -14.22 -2.03 16.55
C HIS A 29 -12.71 -2.31 16.38
N PRO A 30 -12.12 -3.31 17.07
CA PRO A 30 -10.68 -3.57 16.97
C PRO A 30 -10.18 -3.81 15.53
N GLN A 31 -11.06 -4.36 14.68
CA GLN A 31 -10.79 -4.61 13.26
C GLN A 31 -11.30 -3.50 12.31
N ALA A 32 -11.56 -2.29 12.83
CA ALA A 32 -12.13 -1.22 12.02
C ALA A 32 -11.25 -0.83 10.82
N ALA A 33 -9.92 -0.93 10.94
CA ALA A 33 -8.99 -0.69 9.85
C ALA A 33 -9.16 -1.70 8.70
N GLU A 34 -9.31 -2.97 9.05
CA GLU A 34 -9.53 -4.09 8.14
C GLU A 34 -10.89 -3.96 7.46
N TYR A 35 -11.92 -3.54 8.19
CA TYR A 35 -13.25 -3.31 7.62
C TYR A 35 -13.27 -2.15 6.62
N LEU A 36 -12.51 -1.07 6.89
CA LEU A 36 -12.31 0.01 5.93
C LEU A 36 -11.59 -0.50 4.67
N ALA A 37 -10.56 -1.34 4.82
CA ALA A 37 -9.86 -1.94 3.69
C ALA A 37 -10.80 -2.83 2.87
N ALA A 38 -11.61 -3.67 3.53
CA ALA A 38 -12.60 -4.51 2.89
C ALA A 38 -13.66 -3.68 2.13
N TRP A 39 -14.14 -2.58 2.72
CA TRP A 39 -15.09 -1.69 2.05
C TRP A 39 -14.51 -1.07 0.77
N ILE A 40 -13.27 -0.59 0.83
CA ILE A 40 -12.55 -0.06 -0.34
C ILE A 40 -12.29 -1.18 -1.37
N MET A 41 -11.89 -2.38 -0.93
CA MET A 41 -11.66 -3.54 -1.79
C MET A 41 -12.91 -3.96 -2.54
N ASN A 42 -14.03 -4.08 -1.84
CA ASN A 42 -15.32 -4.42 -2.45
C ASN A 42 -15.72 -3.42 -3.54
N THR A 43 -15.41 -2.14 -3.37
CA THR A 43 -15.87 -1.07 -4.26
C THR A 43 -14.89 -0.77 -5.41
N CYS A 44 -13.59 -0.84 -5.15
CA CYS A 44 -12.56 -0.31 -6.06
C CYS A 44 -11.67 -1.40 -6.66
N ASP A 45 -11.49 -2.53 -5.99
CA ASP A 45 -10.51 -3.53 -6.42
C ASP A 45 -11.09 -4.53 -7.44
N GLU A 46 -10.19 -5.23 -8.13
CA GLU A 46 -10.49 -6.32 -9.05
C GLU A 46 -10.67 -7.67 -8.36
N ILE A 47 -10.43 -7.72 -7.06
CA ILE A 47 -10.51 -8.92 -6.24
C ILE A 47 -11.71 -8.78 -5.30
N ASN A 48 -12.46 -9.85 -5.14
CA ASN A 48 -13.52 -10.01 -4.14
C ASN A 48 -12.93 -10.20 -2.74
N LEU A 49 -13.77 -10.09 -1.72
CA LEU A 49 -13.34 -10.28 -0.33
C LEU A 49 -12.89 -11.72 -0.02
N ASP A 50 -13.30 -12.69 -0.82
CA ASP A 50 -12.87 -14.09 -0.73
C ASP A 50 -11.55 -14.36 -1.49
N GLY A 51 -10.95 -13.33 -2.11
CA GLY A 51 -9.72 -13.46 -2.90
C GLY A 51 -9.93 -13.85 -4.36
N THR A 52 -11.18 -14.11 -4.79
CA THR A 52 -11.47 -14.45 -6.18
C THR A 52 -11.44 -13.21 -7.09
N PRO A 53 -11.10 -13.35 -8.38
CA PRO A 53 -11.21 -12.24 -9.32
C PRO A 53 -12.68 -11.86 -9.51
N LYS A 54 -12.97 -10.56 -9.51
CA LYS A 54 -14.27 -10.02 -9.90
C LYS A 54 -14.50 -10.21 -11.39
N ASP A 55 -15.76 -10.46 -11.74
CA ASP A 55 -16.18 -10.51 -13.14
C ASP A 55 -15.83 -9.20 -13.87
N PRO A 56 -15.28 -9.23 -15.09
CA PRO A 56 -14.93 -8.03 -15.85
C PRO A 56 -16.09 -7.06 -16.04
N SER A 57 -17.34 -7.55 -16.13
CA SER A 57 -18.55 -6.74 -16.33
C SER A 57 -18.93 -5.88 -15.13
N VAL A 58 -18.44 -6.20 -13.93
CA VAL A 58 -18.73 -5.42 -12.72
C VAL A 58 -17.92 -4.14 -12.74
N GLU A 59 -18.61 -2.99 -12.72
CA GLU A 59 -17.97 -1.69 -12.65
C GLU A 59 -17.13 -1.56 -11.35
N ARG A 60 -15.91 -1.03 -11.48
CA ARG A 60 -14.98 -0.84 -10.36
C ARG A 60 -14.64 0.63 -10.25
N ALA A 61 -14.80 1.19 -9.06
CA ALA A 61 -14.49 2.59 -8.84
C ALA A 61 -12.98 2.88 -8.98
N SER A 62 -12.64 4.12 -9.32
CA SER A 62 -11.26 4.56 -9.53
C SER A 62 -10.48 4.71 -8.23
N TYR A 63 -9.15 4.81 -8.33
CA TYR A 63 -8.30 5.10 -7.16
C TYR A 63 -8.67 6.44 -6.50
N THR A 64 -9.05 7.44 -7.28
CA THR A 64 -9.55 8.72 -6.75
C THR A 64 -10.81 8.54 -5.92
N HIS A 65 -11.68 7.60 -6.28
CA HIS A 65 -12.83 7.24 -5.45
C HIS A 65 -12.39 6.60 -4.13
N ALA A 66 -11.44 5.67 -4.17
CA ALA A 66 -10.85 5.07 -2.96
C ALA A 66 -10.23 6.13 -2.02
N GLN A 67 -9.55 7.15 -2.56
CA GLN A 67 -9.03 8.27 -1.75
C GLN A 67 -10.16 9.03 -1.04
N LYS A 68 -11.28 9.29 -1.74
CA LYS A 68 -12.47 9.93 -1.15
C LYS A 68 -13.09 9.06 -0.06
N MET A 69 -13.16 7.74 -0.25
CA MET A 69 -13.64 6.79 0.77
C MET A 69 -12.77 6.85 2.03
N ARG A 70 -11.44 6.79 1.89
CA ARG A 70 -10.51 6.92 3.02
C ARG A 70 -10.66 8.27 3.71
N ALA A 71 -10.68 9.37 2.96
CA ALA A 71 -10.83 10.72 3.52
C ALA A 71 -12.14 10.88 4.29
N ALA A 72 -13.24 10.29 3.81
CA ALA A 72 -14.51 10.27 4.52
C ALA A 72 -14.41 9.52 5.86
N ALA A 73 -13.71 8.38 5.90
CA ALA A 73 -13.48 7.65 7.14
C ALA A 73 -12.58 8.44 8.11
N THR A 74 -11.55 9.11 7.60
CA THR A 74 -10.67 10.00 8.39
C THR A 74 -11.45 11.14 9.02
N PHE A 75 -12.33 11.79 8.26
CA PHE A 75 -13.22 12.81 8.78
C PHE A 75 -14.18 12.24 9.84
N GLY A 76 -14.77 11.07 9.58
CA GLY A 76 -15.69 10.41 10.51
C GLY A 76 -15.07 10.15 11.88
N PHE A 77 -14.04 9.30 11.91
CA PHE A 77 -13.35 8.97 13.16
C PHE A 77 -12.65 10.19 13.77
N GLY A 78 -11.96 10.98 12.94
CA GLY A 78 -11.10 12.05 13.43
C GLY A 78 -11.88 13.26 13.95
N ARG A 79 -12.84 13.76 13.17
CA ARG A 79 -13.53 15.02 13.45
C ARG A 79 -14.91 14.84 14.07
N MET A 80 -15.68 13.82 13.69
CA MET A 80 -17.01 13.62 14.29
C MET A 80 -16.94 12.86 15.62
N HIS A 81 -15.99 11.94 15.77
CA HIS A 81 -15.81 11.16 17.02
C HIS A 81 -14.55 11.54 17.79
N ASN A 82 -13.92 12.66 17.46
CA ASN A 82 -12.79 13.25 18.19
C ASN A 82 -11.57 12.32 18.40
N LEU A 83 -11.36 11.33 17.51
CA LEU A 83 -10.16 10.47 17.57
C LEU A 83 -8.92 11.14 16.94
N GLY A 84 -9.11 12.29 16.29
CA GLY A 84 -8.04 13.04 15.64
C GLY A 84 -7.32 12.24 14.55
N MET A 85 -6.01 12.47 14.45
CA MET A 85 -5.10 11.82 13.50
C MET A 85 -4.11 10.89 14.21
N LEU A 86 -4.41 10.50 15.46
CA LEU A 86 -3.56 9.58 16.21
C LEU A 86 -3.46 8.25 15.46
N ALA A 87 -2.25 7.72 15.31
CA ALA A 87 -2.00 6.45 14.65
C ALA A 87 -2.82 5.33 15.31
N TRP A 88 -3.42 4.46 14.49
CA TRP A 88 -4.17 3.31 14.99
C TRP A 88 -3.20 2.30 15.62
N HIS A 89 -3.32 2.06 16.92
CA HIS A 89 -2.41 1.17 17.65
C HIS A 89 -3.13 0.49 18.83
N ARG A 90 -2.56 -0.62 19.31
CA ARG A 90 -3.02 -1.27 20.54
C ARG A 90 -2.37 -0.59 21.74
N SER A 91 -3.16 -0.21 22.74
CA SER A 91 -2.65 0.28 24.02
C SER A 91 -1.96 -0.84 24.79
N GLU A 92 -0.76 -0.58 25.29
CA GLU A 92 -0.03 -1.53 26.15
C GLU A 92 -0.65 -1.67 27.55
N ILE A 93 -1.37 -0.63 28.00
CA ILE A 93 -1.95 -0.58 29.34
C ILE A 93 -3.31 -1.27 29.35
N THR A 94 -4.21 -0.88 28.45
CA THR A 94 -5.60 -1.36 28.45
C THR A 94 -5.80 -2.53 27.49
N GLY A 95 -4.86 -2.79 26.58
CA GLY A 95 -5.00 -3.78 25.51
C GLY A 95 -6.02 -3.39 24.43
N SER A 96 -6.71 -2.26 24.55
CA SER A 96 -7.72 -1.80 23.59
C SER A 96 -7.08 -1.05 22.41
N MET A 97 -7.76 -1.03 21.26
CA MET A 97 -7.31 -0.25 20.11
C MET A 97 -7.61 1.24 20.32
N LEU A 98 -6.64 2.09 20.00
CA LEU A 98 -6.70 3.54 20.12
C LEU A 98 -6.28 4.22 18.82
N GLY A 99 -6.73 5.47 18.66
CA GLY A 99 -6.43 6.31 17.49
C GLY A 99 -7.49 6.19 16.40
N ASN A 100 -7.13 6.62 15.19
CA ASN A 100 -8.06 6.67 14.06
C ASN A 100 -7.80 5.49 13.10
N PRO A 101 -8.77 4.55 12.93
CA PRO A 101 -8.59 3.37 12.06
C PRO A 101 -8.18 3.70 10.62
N SER A 102 -8.57 4.88 10.10
CA SER A 102 -8.26 5.30 8.73
C SER A 102 -6.80 5.72 8.48
N VAL A 103 -6.04 5.94 9.56
CA VAL A 103 -4.59 6.24 9.50
C VAL A 103 -3.74 5.04 9.91
N SER A 104 -4.34 3.84 10.00
CA SER A 104 -3.63 2.60 10.25
C SER A 104 -2.59 2.29 9.17
N GLU A 105 -1.57 1.52 9.56
CA GLU A 105 -0.59 0.95 8.64
C GLU A 105 -1.27 0.01 7.64
N THR A 106 -2.15 -0.89 8.12
CA THR A 106 -2.92 -1.83 7.30
C THR A 106 -3.64 -1.13 6.13
N LEU A 107 -4.41 -0.06 6.43
CA LEU A 107 -5.15 0.66 5.39
C LEU A 107 -4.23 1.46 4.47
N SER A 108 -3.13 2.00 5.00
CA SER A 108 -2.14 2.75 4.21
C SER A 108 -1.42 1.85 3.21
N SER A 109 -0.93 0.70 3.65
CA SER A 109 -0.29 -0.32 2.82
C SER A 109 -1.26 -0.82 1.75
N TYR A 110 -2.50 -1.12 2.11
CA TYR A 110 -3.53 -1.51 1.16
C TYR A 110 -3.78 -0.43 0.09
N MET A 111 -3.90 0.83 0.47
CA MET A 111 -4.10 1.94 -0.46
C MET A 111 -2.92 2.15 -1.41
N LEU A 112 -1.69 1.88 -0.98
CA LEU A 112 -0.51 1.91 -1.85
C LEU A 112 -0.57 0.78 -2.88
N SER A 113 -0.84 -0.45 -2.43
CA SER A 113 -1.00 -1.61 -3.33
C SER A 113 -2.12 -1.40 -4.35
N LEU A 114 -3.27 -0.88 -3.93
CA LEU A 114 -4.39 -0.56 -4.80
C LEU A 114 -4.01 0.47 -5.88
N ARG A 115 -3.26 1.52 -5.51
CA ARG A 115 -2.77 2.54 -6.46
C ARG A 115 -1.95 1.90 -7.57
N ARG A 116 -1.05 0.99 -7.22
CA ARG A 116 -0.14 0.33 -8.16
C ARG A 116 -0.85 -0.56 -9.15
N ARG A 117 -1.86 -1.30 -8.68
CA ARG A 117 -2.72 -2.12 -9.55
C ARG A 117 -3.48 -1.24 -10.53
N LYS A 118 -4.09 -0.15 -10.05
CA LYS A 118 -4.85 0.78 -10.89
C LYS A 118 -4.01 1.53 -11.93
N VAL A 119 -2.73 1.79 -11.64
CA VAL A 119 -1.78 2.37 -12.61
C VAL A 119 -1.27 1.32 -13.61
N SER A 120 -1.20 0.04 -13.23
CA SER A 120 -0.75 -1.03 -14.12
C SER A 120 -1.79 -1.37 -15.19
N ASN A 121 -3.07 -1.37 -14.82
CA ASN A 121 -4.15 -1.78 -15.72
C ASN A 121 -4.57 -0.70 -16.73
N SER A 122 -3.96 0.48 -16.70
CA SER A 122 -4.20 1.55 -17.68
C SER A 122 -3.32 1.48 -18.95
N GLY A 123 -2.61 0.36 -19.18
CA GLY A 123 -2.10 0.00 -20.51
C GLY A 123 -0.89 0.77 -21.04
N VAL A 124 0.29 0.61 -20.42
CA VAL A 124 1.57 0.92 -21.10
C VAL A 124 2.36 -0.38 -21.23
N SER A 125 2.31 -0.98 -22.43
CA SER A 125 3.06 -2.17 -22.80
C SER A 125 4.52 -1.78 -23.06
N SER A 126 5.49 -2.51 -22.50
CA SER A 126 6.87 -2.43 -22.98
C SER A 126 7.60 -3.75 -22.79
N SER A 127 8.27 -4.15 -23.85
CA SER A 127 8.83 -5.48 -24.08
C SER A 127 10.32 -5.58 -23.68
N HIS A 128 10.70 -6.73 -23.12
CA HIS A 128 12.01 -7.43 -23.17
C HIS A 128 13.17 -7.18 -22.16
N PHE A 129 13.82 -8.34 -21.87
CA PHE A 129 15.06 -8.74 -21.18
C PHE A 129 15.17 -8.66 -19.64
N ASN A 130 15.27 -9.84 -19.02
CA ASN A 130 15.18 -10.10 -17.57
C ASN A 130 16.54 -9.96 -16.86
N VAL A 131 16.64 -8.98 -15.96
CA VAL A 131 17.52 -9.06 -14.78
C VAL A 131 16.63 -8.74 -13.58
N ILE A 132 16.29 -9.77 -12.78
CA ILE A 132 15.39 -9.61 -11.63
C ILE A 132 16.23 -9.14 -10.44
N PHE A 133 16.10 -7.86 -10.10
CA PHE A 133 16.60 -7.33 -8.83
C PHE A 133 15.56 -7.61 -7.74
N HIS A 134 15.90 -8.49 -6.79
CA HIS A 134 15.11 -8.69 -5.57
C HIS A 134 15.50 -7.58 -4.57
N ILE A 135 14.57 -6.66 -4.27
CA ILE A 135 14.75 -5.63 -3.25
C ILE A 135 13.71 -5.90 -2.16
N ASP A 136 14.16 -6.52 -1.08
CA ASP A 136 13.31 -6.84 0.07
C ASP A 136 13.02 -5.58 0.92
N HIS A 137 11.73 -5.41 1.21
CA HIS A 137 11.17 -4.59 2.28
C HIS A 137 11.66 -3.13 2.39
N CYS A 138 11.01 -2.21 1.65
CA CYS A 138 10.43 -0.96 2.22
C CYS A 138 9.83 -0.02 1.16
N LEU A 139 10.16 -0.21 -0.12
CA LEU A 139 9.71 0.66 -1.19
C LEU A 139 9.20 -0.27 -2.25
N ASP A 140 7.89 -0.41 -2.45
CA ASP A 140 7.48 -1.22 -3.59
C ASP A 140 7.90 -0.52 -4.91
N ILE A 141 9.07 -0.87 -5.38
CA ILE A 141 9.59 -0.48 -6.67
C ILE A 141 9.26 -1.69 -7.52
N LYS A 142 8.41 -1.48 -8.54
CA LYS A 142 8.14 -2.57 -9.49
C LYS A 142 9.49 -2.98 -10.09
N PRO A 143 9.77 -4.28 -10.28
CA PRO A 143 10.95 -4.69 -11.02
C PRO A 143 11.02 -3.89 -12.33
N PHE A 144 12.13 -3.18 -12.52
CA PHE A 144 12.37 -2.38 -13.70
C PHE A 144 13.72 -2.80 -14.29
N VAL A 145 13.79 -2.76 -15.61
CA VAL A 145 15.00 -3.14 -16.34
C VAL A 145 15.83 -1.88 -16.56
N LEU A 146 17.13 -1.97 -16.28
CA LEU A 146 18.08 -0.93 -16.68
C LEU A 146 18.52 -1.18 -18.13
N TYR A 147 18.46 -0.15 -18.95
CA TYR A 147 18.87 -0.21 -20.34
C TYR A 147 20.32 0.20 -20.52
N GLU A 148 21.04 -0.51 -21.40
CA GLU A 148 22.37 -0.09 -21.81
C GLU A 148 22.24 1.17 -22.68
N MET A 149 22.91 2.25 -22.26
CA MET A 149 22.92 3.50 -23.02
C MET A 149 23.80 3.40 -24.27
N PRO A 150 23.58 4.27 -25.28
CA PRO A 150 24.44 4.33 -26.47
C PRO A 150 25.93 4.51 -26.12
N PRO A 151 26.86 4.10 -27.03
CA PRO A 151 28.30 4.18 -26.77
C PRO A 151 28.79 5.60 -26.44
N GLU A 152 28.17 6.63 -27.01
CA GLU A 152 28.56 8.03 -26.79
C GLU A 152 28.30 8.45 -25.33
N LEU A 153 27.33 7.81 -24.66
CA LEU A 153 26.96 8.05 -23.28
C LEU A 153 27.48 6.93 -22.35
N ALA A 154 28.51 6.19 -22.75
CA ALA A 154 29.00 5.05 -21.99
C ALA A 154 29.45 5.41 -20.57
N HIS A 155 29.97 6.62 -20.37
CA HIS A 155 30.40 7.12 -19.06
C HIS A 155 29.24 7.35 -18.07
N LEU A 156 28.00 7.45 -18.56
CA LEU A 156 26.80 7.59 -17.72
C LEU A 156 26.04 6.26 -17.55
N CYS A 157 26.45 5.20 -18.25
CA CYS A 157 25.66 3.98 -18.36
C CYS A 157 25.71 3.13 -17.09
N ALA A 158 24.62 3.15 -16.32
CA ALA A 158 24.48 2.36 -15.10
C ALA A 158 24.70 0.85 -15.31
N VAL A 159 24.24 0.30 -16.45
CA VAL A 159 24.45 -1.12 -16.80
C VAL A 159 25.94 -1.43 -16.97
N ARG A 160 26.69 -0.60 -17.70
CA ARG A 160 28.13 -0.79 -17.91
C ARG A 160 28.93 -0.59 -16.62
N ALA A 161 28.56 0.42 -15.83
CA ALA A 161 29.18 0.67 -14.53
C ALA A 161 29.01 -0.52 -13.59
N TYR A 162 27.78 -1.03 -13.49
CA TYR A 162 27.46 -2.19 -12.66
C TYR A 162 28.15 -3.46 -13.15
N SER A 163 28.09 -3.77 -14.44
CA SER A 163 28.74 -4.95 -15.02
C SER A 163 30.25 -4.98 -14.76
N ARG A 164 30.93 -3.83 -14.89
CA ARG A 164 32.35 -3.71 -14.54
C ARG A 164 32.58 -3.94 -13.05
N TRP A 165 31.76 -3.35 -12.18
CA TRP A 165 31.88 -3.53 -10.73
C TRP A 165 31.71 -5.00 -10.31
N VAL A 166 30.72 -5.72 -10.86
CA VAL A 166 30.53 -7.15 -10.58
C VAL A 166 31.73 -7.97 -11.05
N HIS A 167 32.23 -7.69 -12.27
CA HIS A 167 33.38 -8.38 -12.83
C HIS A 167 34.65 -8.18 -11.98
N PHE A 168 34.92 -6.94 -11.56
CA PHE A 168 36.09 -6.62 -10.74
C PHE A 168 35.93 -7.05 -9.27
N GLY A 169 34.73 -6.95 -8.71
CA GLY A 169 34.45 -7.22 -7.31
C GLY A 169 34.27 -8.71 -6.99
N GLY A 170 34.21 -9.59 -8.00
CA GLY A 170 34.04 -11.03 -7.82
C GLY A 170 32.72 -11.42 -7.14
N VAL A 171 31.73 -10.53 -7.15
CA VAL A 171 30.43 -10.74 -6.48
C VAL A 171 29.64 -11.77 -7.27
N GLN A 172 29.42 -12.95 -6.69
CA GLN A 172 28.68 -14.04 -7.33
C GLN A 172 27.21 -14.09 -6.89
N GLU A 173 26.90 -13.58 -5.69
CA GLU A 173 25.56 -13.57 -5.10
C GLU A 173 25.42 -12.46 -4.04
N GLY A 174 24.17 -12.11 -3.70
CA GLY A 174 23.85 -11.13 -2.65
C GLY A 174 23.12 -9.88 -3.15
N TYR A 175 22.90 -8.93 -2.25
CA TYR A 175 22.20 -7.67 -2.55
C TYR A 175 23.17 -6.61 -3.08
N LEU A 176 22.77 -5.91 -4.15
CA LEU A 176 23.53 -4.80 -4.74
C LEU A 176 23.81 -3.68 -3.72
N PHE A 177 22.81 -3.37 -2.91
CA PHE A 177 22.93 -2.41 -1.82
C PHE A 177 22.85 -3.18 -0.50
N ARG A 178 23.89 -3.05 0.33
CA ARG A 178 23.85 -3.60 1.69
C ARG A 178 22.72 -2.96 2.48
N LYS A 179 22.08 -3.73 3.37
CA LYS A 179 21.02 -3.23 4.25
C LYS A 179 21.60 -2.16 5.17
N ILE A 180 21.14 -0.92 5.03
CA ILE A 180 21.57 0.20 5.88
C ILE A 180 21.01 -0.02 7.29
N ARG A 181 21.89 -0.05 8.30
CA ARG A 181 21.49 -0.20 9.71
C ARG A 181 21.35 1.15 10.41
N VAL A 182 20.58 1.21 11.50
CA VAL A 182 20.63 2.35 12.42
C VAL A 182 22.07 2.48 12.91
N ASN A 183 22.65 3.68 12.72
CA ASN A 183 24.07 4.04 12.91
C ASN A 183 25.07 3.64 11.81
N ASP A 184 24.62 3.23 10.62
CA ASP A 184 25.54 3.18 9.47
C ASP A 184 26.04 4.59 9.16
N ARG A 185 27.35 4.78 9.26
CA ARG A 185 28.07 5.96 8.75
C ARG A 185 28.81 5.55 7.50
N ILE A 186 28.88 6.44 6.52
CA ILE A 186 29.87 6.32 5.45
C ILE A 186 31.22 6.50 6.16
N ALA A 187 32.06 5.46 6.16
CA ALA A 187 33.43 5.64 6.62
C ALA A 187 34.09 6.65 5.69
N GLU A 188 34.70 7.69 6.27
CA GLU A 188 35.59 8.56 5.51
C GLU A 188 36.87 7.76 5.26
N ASP A 189 37.10 7.44 3.99
CA ASP A 189 38.39 6.95 3.48
C ASP A 189 39.29 8.14 3.13
#